data_AF-A0A940QRY1-F1
#
_entry.id   AF-A0A940QRY1-F1
#
_cell.length_a   1.000
_cell.length_b   1.000
_cell.length_c   1.000
_cell.angle_alpha   90.00
_cell.angle_beta   90.00
_cell.angle_gamma   90.00
#
_symmetry.space_group_name_H-M   'P 1'
#
loop_
_entity.id
_entity.type
_entity.pdbx_description
1 polymer ?
#
loop_
_entity_poly.entity_id
_entity_poly.type
_entity_poly.pdbx_seq_one_letter_code
_entity_poly.pdbx_strand_id
1 'polypeptide(L)'
;MLNFRKMLKSGVAGLTAATMAAGMAAMLPGNDNAEIASVKAASTATVDLSKTYQYIRGFGGMNHPEWQSYNGGGDMKDSEIQTAFGNGANQLGLTILRIFVSDDKNAWKNAVPTAQKAQKLGATVFATPWNPPASMRHGGGKQPTSGLYVLNDGAEGSYAQHLNSFVKYIESQGINLYSVSVQNEPDYSQEWTYWSPDRTTNFIANYGQAVKQGTKTRLMSPESFQYGYEGSGHGKMYYKKIIQNSQAMANCDLFGTHFYGTQRNGMDYPTVENSGKEIWMTEVYVPNSNANSANNWPEA
;
A
#
# COMPACT_ATOMS: atom_id res chain seq x y z
N MET A 1 -4.27 38.09 -39.57
CA MET A 1 -4.27 36.72 -40.14
C MET A 1 -4.45 35.59 -39.11
N LEU A 2 -4.36 35.83 -37.79
CA LEU A 2 -4.39 34.75 -36.79
C LEU A 2 -5.81 34.28 -36.35
N ASN A 3 -6.86 35.07 -36.59
CA ASN A 3 -8.23 34.72 -36.18
C ASN A 3 -9.00 33.80 -37.17
N PHE A 4 -8.58 33.72 -38.42
CA PHE A 4 -9.30 32.95 -39.44
C PHE A 4 -9.04 31.43 -39.33
N ARG A 5 -7.84 31.03 -38.87
CA ARG A 5 -7.48 29.61 -38.69
C ARG A 5 -8.15 28.95 -37.47
N LYS A 6 -8.56 29.72 -36.46
CA LYS A 6 -9.32 29.21 -35.31
C LYS A 6 -10.80 28.97 -35.66
N MET A 7 -11.43 29.88 -36.42
CA MET A 7 -12.81 29.69 -36.90
C MET A 7 -12.94 28.52 -37.89
N LEU A 8 -11.94 28.29 -38.75
CA LEU A 8 -11.98 27.18 -39.72
C LEU A 8 -11.94 25.79 -39.03
N LYS A 9 -11.20 25.65 -37.93
CA LYS A 9 -11.14 24.38 -37.17
C LYS A 9 -12.43 24.08 -36.39
N SER A 10 -13.12 25.12 -35.90
CA SER A 10 -14.43 24.96 -35.26
C SER A 10 -15.56 24.68 -36.26
N GLY A 11 -15.48 25.24 -37.48
CA GLY A 11 -16.45 24.97 -38.55
C GLY A 11 -16.33 23.57 -39.15
N VAL A 12 -15.10 23.05 -39.31
CA VAL A 12 -14.87 21.68 -39.82
C VAL A 12 -15.32 20.64 -38.80
N ALA A 13 -15.10 20.84 -37.49
CA ALA A 13 -15.60 19.93 -36.46
C ALA A 13 -17.14 19.90 -36.37
N GLY A 14 -17.82 21.02 -36.64
CA GLY A 14 -19.28 21.08 -36.70
C GLY A 14 -19.89 20.35 -37.90
N LEU A 15 -19.19 20.34 -39.05
CA LEU A 15 -19.68 19.68 -40.27
C LEU A 15 -19.51 18.15 -40.23
N THR A 16 -18.45 17.63 -39.62
CA THR A 16 -18.26 16.17 -39.46
C THR A 16 -19.23 15.56 -38.46
N ALA A 17 -19.68 16.32 -37.45
CA ALA A 17 -20.72 15.90 -36.54
C ALA A 17 -22.12 15.89 -37.19
N ALA A 18 -22.41 16.86 -38.08
CA ALA A 18 -23.69 16.94 -38.78
C ALA A 18 -23.84 15.90 -39.91
N THR A 19 -22.75 15.50 -40.58
CA THR A 19 -22.79 14.49 -41.65
C THR A 19 -22.94 13.06 -41.15
N MET A 20 -22.51 12.76 -39.91
CA MET A 20 -22.76 11.47 -39.26
C MET A 20 -24.21 11.32 -38.76
N ALA A 21 -24.91 12.43 -38.51
CA ALA A 21 -26.32 12.43 -38.09
C ALA A 21 -27.31 12.26 -39.26
N ALA A 22 -26.91 12.62 -40.48
CA ALA A 22 -27.77 12.52 -41.67
C ALA A 22 -27.77 11.13 -42.34
N GLY A 23 -26.85 10.24 -41.97
CA GLY A 23 -26.69 8.92 -42.60
C GLY A 23 -27.68 7.84 -42.17
N MET A 24 -28.49 8.04 -41.12
CA MET A 24 -29.42 7.02 -40.59
C MET A 24 -30.90 7.33 -40.84
N ALA A 25 -31.23 8.33 -41.65
CA ALA A 25 -32.64 8.66 -41.94
C ALA A 25 -33.25 7.89 -43.12
N ALA A 26 -32.54 6.93 -43.74
CA ALA A 26 -33.00 6.31 -44.98
C ALA A 26 -32.77 4.80 -45.06
N MET A 27 -33.07 4.03 -44.00
CA MET A 27 -33.40 2.60 -44.13
C MET A 27 -34.35 2.18 -42.99
N LEU A 28 -35.64 2.44 -43.18
CA LEU A 28 -36.70 1.79 -42.39
C LEU A 28 -37.07 0.47 -43.08
N PRO A 29 -36.96 -0.66 -42.37
CA PRO A 29 -38.04 -1.63 -42.32
C PRO A 29 -38.64 -1.59 -40.92
N GLY A 30 -39.97 -1.41 -40.86
CA GLY A 30 -40.70 -1.45 -39.60
C GLY A 30 -40.55 -2.78 -38.90
N ASN A 31 -40.35 -2.72 -37.58
CA ASN A 31 -40.84 -3.70 -36.63
C ASN A 31 -40.75 -3.10 -35.23
N ASP A 32 -41.86 -3.25 -34.49
CA ASP A 32 -42.03 -2.83 -33.11
C ASP A 32 -40.98 -3.51 -32.18
N ASN A 33 -40.56 -2.77 -31.15
CA ASN A 33 -39.66 -3.18 -30.04
C ASN A 33 -38.13 -3.01 -30.20
N ALA A 34 -37.66 -1.90 -30.76
CA ALA A 34 -36.26 -1.49 -30.56
C ALA A 34 -36.13 -0.75 -29.21
N GLU A 35 -35.52 -1.40 -28.20
CA GLU A 35 -35.04 -0.71 -27.01
C GLU A 35 -34.15 0.46 -27.43
N ILE A 36 -34.56 1.68 -27.09
CA ILE A 36 -33.75 2.88 -27.29
C ILE A 36 -32.54 2.74 -26.37
N ALA A 37 -31.41 2.32 -26.92
CA ALA A 37 -30.15 2.29 -26.21
C ALA A 37 -29.87 3.69 -25.64
N SER A 38 -29.88 3.83 -24.31
CA SER A 38 -29.57 5.10 -23.67
C SER A 38 -28.12 5.47 -23.98
N VAL A 39 -27.91 6.45 -24.86
CA VAL A 39 -26.57 6.97 -25.12
C VAL A 39 -26.12 7.74 -23.88
N LYS A 40 -25.23 7.16 -23.07
CA LYS A 40 -24.55 7.90 -22.00
C LYS A 40 -23.57 8.88 -22.65
N ALA A 41 -23.99 10.12 -22.86
CA ALA A 41 -23.08 11.21 -23.20
C ALA A 41 -22.03 11.35 -22.09
N ALA A 42 -20.75 11.53 -22.46
CA ALA A 42 -19.68 11.73 -21.49
C ALA A 42 -19.87 13.06 -20.75
N SER A 43 -19.81 13.04 -19.42
CA SER A 43 -19.88 14.24 -18.58
C SER A 43 -18.56 15.01 -18.63
N THR A 44 -18.61 16.34 -18.49
CA THR A 44 -17.41 17.19 -18.37
C THR A 44 -16.60 16.85 -17.12
N ALA A 45 -15.29 16.64 -17.27
CA ALA A 45 -14.35 16.53 -16.14
C ALA A 45 -13.74 17.91 -15.82
N THR A 46 -13.87 18.35 -14.57
CA THR A 46 -13.31 19.63 -14.10
C THR A 46 -12.16 19.38 -13.14
N VAL A 47 -11.00 19.97 -13.42
CA VAL A 47 -9.82 19.95 -12.54
C VAL A 47 -9.67 21.34 -11.92
N ASP A 48 -9.87 21.43 -10.61
CA ASP A 48 -9.68 22.67 -9.85
C ASP A 48 -8.29 22.69 -9.20
N LEU A 49 -7.38 23.47 -9.79
CA LEU A 49 -6.00 23.60 -9.31
C LEU A 49 -5.88 24.44 -8.03
N SER A 50 -6.95 25.10 -7.58
CA SER A 50 -6.96 25.83 -6.31
C SER A 50 -7.23 24.93 -5.09
N LYS A 51 -7.75 23.72 -5.33
CA LYS A 51 -8.07 22.75 -4.28
C LYS A 51 -6.93 21.74 -4.11
N THR A 52 -6.28 21.79 -2.95
CA THR A 52 -5.23 20.83 -2.57
C THR A 52 -5.82 19.67 -1.77
N TYR A 53 -5.34 18.46 -2.02
CA TYR A 53 -5.68 17.25 -1.27
C TYR A 53 -4.44 16.69 -0.56
N GLN A 54 -4.30 15.37 -0.46
CA GLN A 54 -3.17 14.71 0.18
C GLN A 54 -1.86 14.93 -0.59
N TYR A 55 -0.75 14.98 0.15
CA TYR A 55 0.58 14.87 -0.43
C TYR A 55 0.81 13.44 -0.94
N ILE A 56 1.28 13.31 -2.19
CA ILE A 56 1.63 12.01 -2.77
C ILE A 56 3.06 11.66 -2.38
N ARG A 57 3.20 10.66 -1.51
CA ARG A 57 4.53 10.14 -1.16
C ARG A 57 5.17 9.36 -2.30
N GLY A 58 4.41 8.51 -2.98
CA GLY A 58 4.93 7.67 -4.05
C GLY A 58 4.10 6.43 -4.33
N PHE A 59 4.65 5.59 -5.20
CA PHE A 59 4.11 4.29 -5.60
C PHE A 59 5.23 3.27 -5.58
N GLY A 60 4.91 2.00 -5.31
CA GLY A 60 5.94 1.03 -4.99
C GLY A 60 5.50 -0.41 -5.00
N GLY A 61 6.38 -1.26 -4.49
CA GLY A 61 6.16 -2.68 -4.35
C GLY A 61 7.06 -3.31 -3.30
N MET A 62 6.85 -4.60 -3.08
CA MET A 62 7.59 -5.42 -2.11
C MET A 62 8.78 -6.11 -2.76
N ASN A 63 9.90 -6.16 -2.05
CA ASN A 63 10.95 -7.14 -2.31
C ASN A 63 11.09 -8.09 -1.11
N HIS A 64 10.95 -9.39 -1.35
CA HIS A 64 11.05 -10.42 -0.32
C HIS A 64 11.90 -11.62 -0.78
N PRO A 65 13.24 -11.50 -0.84
CA PRO A 65 14.13 -12.53 -1.39
C PRO A 65 13.99 -13.90 -0.73
N GLU A 66 13.73 -13.96 0.58
CA GLU A 66 13.58 -15.22 1.31
C GLU A 66 12.40 -16.04 0.80
N TRP A 67 11.23 -15.42 0.62
CA TRP A 67 10.05 -16.11 0.12
C TRP A 67 10.13 -16.41 -1.37
N GLN A 68 10.71 -15.50 -2.15
CA GLN A 68 10.91 -15.74 -3.59
C GLN A 68 11.83 -16.95 -3.83
N SER A 69 12.77 -17.23 -2.93
CA SER A 69 13.63 -18.41 -3.02
C SER A 69 12.87 -19.75 -2.93
N TYR A 70 11.71 -19.79 -2.25
CA TYR A 70 10.88 -21.01 -2.17
C TYR A 70 10.30 -21.42 -3.53
N ASN A 71 10.13 -20.46 -4.45
CA ASN A 71 9.61 -20.68 -5.79
C ASN A 71 10.72 -20.69 -6.85
N GLY A 72 11.98 -20.92 -6.44
CA GLY A 72 13.15 -20.92 -7.35
C GLY A 72 13.58 -19.53 -7.82
N GLY A 73 13.02 -18.47 -7.24
CA GLY A 73 13.44 -17.08 -7.43
C GLY A 73 14.59 -16.69 -6.49
N GLY A 74 14.72 -15.40 -6.23
CA GLY A 74 15.73 -14.84 -5.33
C GLY A 74 15.52 -13.35 -5.15
N ASP A 75 16.58 -12.66 -4.70
CA ASP A 75 16.59 -11.19 -4.70
C ASP A 75 16.53 -10.64 -6.14
N MET A 76 16.06 -9.41 -6.27
CA MET A 76 16.02 -8.73 -7.56
C MET A 76 17.43 -8.58 -8.15
N LYS A 77 17.56 -8.83 -9.45
CA LYS A 77 18.78 -8.53 -10.21
C LYS A 77 18.90 -7.03 -10.45
N ASP A 78 20.11 -6.55 -10.73
CA ASP A 78 20.38 -5.13 -11.02
C ASP A 78 19.51 -4.58 -12.15
N SER A 79 19.29 -5.38 -13.20
CA SER A 79 18.39 -5.01 -14.30
C SER A 79 16.94 -4.88 -13.86
N GLU A 80 16.47 -5.73 -12.95
CA GLU A 80 15.09 -5.69 -12.43
C GLU A 80 14.92 -4.49 -11.49
N ILE A 81 15.92 -4.19 -10.67
CA ILE A 81 15.94 -2.98 -9.81
C ILE A 81 15.90 -1.72 -10.69
N GLN A 82 16.71 -1.68 -11.75
CA GLN A 82 16.73 -0.54 -12.69
C GLN A 82 15.39 -0.39 -13.42
N THR A 83 14.76 -1.50 -13.84
CA THR A 83 13.43 -1.47 -14.45
C THR A 83 12.37 -1.00 -13.44
N ALA A 84 12.45 -1.41 -12.17
CA ALA A 84 11.46 -1.04 -11.17
C ALA A 84 11.57 0.42 -10.72
N PHE A 85 12.78 0.88 -10.38
CA PHE A 85 12.99 2.18 -9.71
C PHE A 85 13.61 3.25 -10.62
N GLY A 86 14.08 2.88 -11.81
CA GLY A 86 14.46 3.85 -12.82
C GLY A 86 13.25 4.55 -13.43
N ASN A 87 13.45 5.75 -13.99
CA ASN A 87 12.38 6.57 -14.58
C ASN A 87 12.64 6.93 -16.06
N GLY A 88 13.43 6.11 -16.74
CA GLY A 88 13.68 6.19 -18.18
C GLY A 88 12.66 5.40 -19.00
N ALA A 89 12.89 5.31 -20.31
CA ALA A 89 12.07 4.49 -21.19
C ALA A 89 12.05 3.02 -20.73
N ASN A 90 10.86 2.40 -20.72
CA ASN A 90 10.61 1.02 -20.28
C ASN A 90 10.97 0.75 -18.81
N GLN A 91 10.90 1.76 -17.94
CA GLN A 91 11.08 1.63 -16.49
C GLN A 91 9.81 2.13 -15.78
N LEU A 92 9.50 1.56 -14.61
CA LEU A 92 8.24 1.78 -13.91
C LEU A 92 8.21 3.09 -13.11
N GLY A 93 9.37 3.67 -12.77
CA GLY A 93 9.44 4.90 -12.00
C GLY A 93 8.91 4.76 -10.57
N LEU A 94 8.97 3.55 -9.98
CA LEU A 94 8.57 3.36 -8.59
C LEU A 94 9.46 4.17 -7.65
N THR A 95 8.85 4.72 -6.60
CA THR A 95 9.51 5.61 -5.64
C THR A 95 9.39 5.11 -4.20
N ILE A 96 8.73 3.97 -3.97
CA ILE A 96 8.64 3.31 -2.67
C ILE A 96 9.06 1.85 -2.80
N LEU A 97 9.92 1.39 -1.90
CA LEU A 97 10.26 -0.01 -1.72
C LEU A 97 9.83 -0.46 -0.32
N ARG A 98 9.02 -1.53 -0.27
CA ARG A 98 8.77 -2.28 0.96
C ARG A 98 9.77 -3.42 1.07
N ILE A 99 10.35 -3.59 2.26
CA ILE A 99 11.21 -4.72 2.62
C ILE A 99 10.66 -5.44 3.85
N PHE A 100 11.21 -6.61 4.14
CA PHE A 100 10.82 -7.41 5.28
C PHE A 100 11.78 -7.21 6.47
N VAL A 101 11.27 -7.41 7.69
CA VAL A 101 12.07 -7.59 8.91
C VAL A 101 12.06 -9.07 9.23
N SER A 102 13.21 -9.75 9.02
CA SER A 102 13.35 -11.16 9.38
C SER A 102 13.35 -11.34 10.89
N ASP A 103 12.70 -12.42 11.35
CA ASP A 103 12.73 -12.83 12.74
C ASP A 103 14.07 -13.52 13.13
N ASP A 104 14.89 -13.88 12.14
CA ASP A 104 16.32 -14.20 12.31
C ASP A 104 17.21 -13.01 11.92
N LYS A 105 17.91 -12.44 12.92
CA LYS A 105 18.83 -11.32 12.70
C LYS A 105 19.97 -11.62 11.73
N ASN A 106 20.35 -12.89 11.58
CA ASN A 106 21.42 -13.28 10.65
C ASN A 106 20.99 -13.16 9.19
N ALA A 107 19.67 -13.09 8.95
CA ALA A 107 19.06 -12.99 7.64
C ALA A 107 18.77 -11.53 7.22
N TRP A 108 18.89 -10.54 8.13
CA TRP A 108 18.68 -9.13 7.81
C TRP A 108 19.52 -8.61 6.64
N LYS A 109 20.73 -9.16 6.46
CA LYS A 109 21.61 -8.87 5.32
C LYS A 109 20.96 -9.08 3.96
N ASN A 110 19.94 -9.94 3.88
CA ASN A 110 19.25 -10.28 2.64
C ASN A 110 18.39 -9.11 2.14
N ALA A 111 17.96 -8.18 3.02
CA ALA A 111 17.18 -7.01 2.61
C ALA A 111 18.04 -5.88 2.02
N VAL A 112 19.37 -5.93 2.21
CA VAL A 112 20.29 -4.82 1.96
C VAL A 112 20.55 -4.54 0.48
N PRO A 113 20.86 -5.54 -0.39
CA PRO A 113 21.35 -5.26 -1.73
C PRO A 113 20.35 -4.48 -2.59
N THR A 114 19.11 -4.95 -2.66
CA THR A 114 18.03 -4.25 -3.39
C THR A 114 17.69 -2.91 -2.75
N ALA A 115 17.60 -2.82 -1.42
CA ALA A 115 17.26 -1.57 -0.74
C ALA A 115 18.29 -0.46 -0.98
N GLN A 116 19.59 -0.77 -0.93
CA GLN A 116 20.65 0.20 -1.24
C GLN A 116 20.54 0.73 -2.66
N LYS A 117 20.30 -0.15 -3.64
CA LYS A 117 20.23 0.24 -5.06
C LYS A 117 18.96 1.02 -5.38
N ALA A 118 17.82 0.58 -4.86
CA ALA A 118 16.55 1.30 -5.00
C ALA A 118 16.65 2.71 -4.37
N GLN A 119 17.23 2.85 -3.18
CA GLN A 119 17.40 4.16 -2.55
C GLN A 119 18.36 5.08 -3.31
N LYS A 120 19.41 4.55 -3.94
CA LYS A 120 20.28 5.32 -4.85
C LYS A 120 19.53 5.84 -6.10
N LEU A 121 18.48 5.14 -6.52
CA LEU A 121 17.57 5.57 -7.60
C LEU A 121 16.45 6.50 -7.11
N GLY A 122 16.44 6.85 -5.81
CA GLY A 122 15.48 7.79 -5.22
C GLY A 122 14.32 7.14 -4.47
N ALA A 123 14.32 5.82 -4.30
CA ALA A 123 13.24 5.15 -3.57
C ALA A 123 13.28 5.45 -2.06
N THR A 124 12.09 5.70 -1.51
CA THR A 124 11.82 5.66 -0.08
C THR A 124 11.69 4.21 0.35
N VAL A 125 12.41 3.78 1.39
CA VAL A 125 12.40 2.38 1.86
C VAL A 125 11.67 2.28 3.20
N PHE A 126 10.73 1.36 3.34
CA PHE A 126 10.11 1.02 4.63
C PHE A 126 10.09 -0.49 4.87
N ALA A 127 10.01 -0.91 6.13
CA ALA A 127 10.10 -2.32 6.50
C ALA A 127 8.91 -2.80 7.34
N THR A 128 8.50 -4.05 7.12
CA THR A 128 7.43 -4.69 7.88
C THR A 128 7.88 -6.06 8.44
N PRO A 129 7.64 -6.35 9.73
CA PRO A 129 7.82 -7.68 10.32
C PRO A 129 6.56 -8.55 10.16
N TRP A 130 6.76 -9.85 9.92
CA TRP A 130 5.69 -10.86 10.03
C TRP A 130 5.68 -11.56 11.37
N ASN A 131 6.86 -11.85 11.92
CA ASN A 131 7.01 -12.57 13.18
C ASN A 131 8.06 -11.91 14.08
N PRO A 132 7.86 -11.91 15.40
CA PRO A 132 8.95 -11.73 16.36
C PRO A 132 9.95 -12.90 16.30
N PRO A 133 11.18 -12.75 16.81
CA PRO A 133 12.11 -13.86 17.00
C PRO A 133 11.46 -15.05 17.72
N ALA A 134 11.84 -16.27 17.34
CA ALA A 134 11.25 -17.50 17.89
C ALA A 134 11.27 -17.58 19.43
N SER A 135 12.29 -17.00 20.08
CA SER A 135 12.40 -16.95 21.55
C SER A 135 11.36 -16.06 22.23
N MET A 136 10.69 -15.18 21.47
CA MET A 136 9.72 -14.21 21.99
C MET A 136 8.26 -14.62 21.74
N ARG A 137 8.02 -15.78 21.11
CA ARG A 137 6.68 -16.21 20.70
C ARG A 137 6.41 -17.66 21.03
N HIS A 138 5.13 -18.02 21.07
CA HIS A 138 4.65 -19.39 21.14
C HIS A 138 3.58 -19.62 20.07
N GLY A 139 3.15 -20.88 19.88
CA GLY A 139 2.13 -21.23 18.90
C GLY A 139 0.77 -20.62 19.23
N GLY A 140 0.09 -20.08 18.23
CA GLY A 140 -1.28 -19.56 18.31
C GLY A 140 -2.32 -20.58 17.85
N GLY A 141 -3.55 -20.08 17.62
CA GLY A 141 -4.69 -20.91 17.20
C GLY A 141 -4.78 -21.18 15.70
N LYS A 142 -3.86 -20.64 14.90
CA LYS A 142 -3.79 -20.75 13.42
C LYS A 142 -5.05 -20.24 12.70
N GLN A 143 -5.69 -19.22 13.27
CA GLN A 143 -6.84 -18.52 12.71
C GLN A 143 -6.47 -17.04 12.49
N PRO A 144 -7.18 -16.28 11.64
CA PRO A 144 -6.78 -14.91 11.30
C PRO A 144 -6.61 -14.01 12.53
N THR A 145 -7.40 -14.25 13.58
CA THR A 145 -7.43 -13.48 14.82
C THR A 145 -6.89 -14.24 16.03
N SER A 146 -6.12 -15.31 15.80
CA SER A 146 -5.39 -16.04 16.84
C SER A 146 -3.96 -16.44 16.46
N GLY A 147 -3.57 -16.22 15.20
CA GLY A 147 -2.19 -16.29 14.73
C GLY A 147 -1.67 -17.71 14.52
N LEU A 148 -0.72 -17.91 13.61
CA LEU A 148 0.19 -19.05 13.74
C LEU A 148 1.00 -18.94 15.03
N TYR A 149 1.31 -17.70 15.43
CA TYR A 149 2.05 -17.38 16.63
C TYR A 149 1.40 -16.25 17.43
N VAL A 150 1.75 -16.21 18.72
CA VAL A 150 1.41 -15.12 19.64
C VAL A 150 2.70 -14.71 20.36
N LEU A 151 2.93 -13.40 20.50
CA LEU A 151 4.05 -12.88 21.28
C LEU A 151 3.86 -13.27 22.76
N ASN A 152 4.92 -13.74 23.42
CA ASN A 152 4.93 -14.07 24.83
C ASN A 152 4.58 -12.84 25.68
N ASP A 153 3.85 -13.04 26.77
CA ASP A 153 3.50 -11.95 27.68
C ASP A 153 4.77 -11.34 28.30
N GLY A 154 4.87 -10.01 28.25
CA GLY A 154 6.04 -9.27 28.73
C GLY A 154 7.20 -9.19 27.73
N ALA A 155 7.11 -9.83 26.56
CA ALA A 155 8.15 -9.76 25.54
C ALA A 155 8.06 -8.48 24.66
N GLU A 156 7.10 -7.58 24.89
CA GLU A 156 6.91 -6.35 24.11
C GLU A 156 8.18 -5.48 24.10
N GLY A 157 8.83 -5.31 25.26
CA GLY A 157 10.07 -4.54 25.32
C GLY A 157 11.19 -5.16 24.48
N SER A 158 11.34 -6.48 24.54
CA SER A 158 12.32 -7.23 23.74
C SER A 158 12.01 -7.18 22.25
N TYR A 159 10.73 -7.23 21.87
CA TYR A 159 10.31 -7.08 20.48
C TYR A 159 10.59 -5.66 19.95
N ALA A 160 10.32 -4.63 20.76
CA ALA A 160 10.66 -3.25 20.41
C ALA A 160 12.18 -3.07 20.21
N GLN A 161 13.01 -3.70 21.05
CA GLN A 161 14.46 -3.72 20.88
C GLN A 161 14.90 -4.47 19.62
N HIS A 162 14.23 -5.57 19.25
CA HIS A 162 14.48 -6.28 18.00
C HIS A 162 14.21 -5.39 16.79
N LEU A 163 13.06 -4.70 16.74
CA LEU A 163 12.75 -3.74 15.68
C LEU A 163 13.77 -2.60 15.63
N ASN A 164 14.10 -1.98 16.77
CA ASN A 164 15.12 -0.92 16.82
C ASN A 164 16.50 -1.40 16.33
N SER A 165 16.87 -2.63 16.68
CA SER A 165 18.13 -3.24 16.24
C SER A 165 18.15 -3.48 14.74
N PHE A 166 17.03 -3.91 14.15
CA PHE A 166 16.89 -4.01 12.69
C PHE A 166 17.05 -2.64 12.02
N VAL A 167 16.37 -1.60 12.53
CA VAL A 167 16.47 -0.24 11.99
C VAL A 167 17.91 0.23 12.00
N LYS A 168 18.60 0.14 13.15
CA LYS A 168 20.00 0.53 13.29
C LYS A 168 20.92 -0.28 12.37
N TYR A 169 20.64 -1.57 12.20
CA TYR A 169 21.38 -2.41 11.27
C TYR A 169 21.23 -1.88 9.84
N ILE A 170 20.00 -1.66 9.35
CA ILE A 170 19.74 -1.13 8.01
C ILE A 170 20.36 0.26 7.80
N GLU A 171 20.23 1.17 8.77
CA GLU A 171 20.88 2.49 8.74
C GLU A 171 22.41 2.37 8.70
N SER A 172 23.01 1.40 9.41
CA SER A 172 24.46 1.14 9.34
C SER A 172 24.93 0.65 7.97
N GLN A 173 24.03 0.11 7.15
CA GLN A 173 24.30 -0.26 5.76
C GLN A 173 24.13 0.94 4.81
N GLY A 174 23.94 2.16 5.33
CA GLY A 174 23.76 3.37 4.54
C GLY A 174 22.37 3.50 3.91
N ILE A 175 21.38 2.74 4.38
CA ILE A 175 19.98 2.86 3.95
C ILE A 175 19.24 3.71 4.98
N ASN A 176 18.78 4.88 4.57
CA ASN A 176 17.89 5.70 5.39
C ASN A 176 16.49 5.07 5.40
N LEU A 177 16.16 4.30 6.44
CA LEU A 177 14.86 3.66 6.56
C LEU A 177 13.80 4.70 6.95
N TYR A 178 12.78 4.85 6.12
CA TYR A 178 11.72 5.83 6.32
C TYR A 178 10.81 5.45 7.50
N SER A 179 10.39 4.19 7.53
CA SER A 179 9.59 3.66 8.62
C SER A 179 9.79 2.17 8.82
N VAL A 180 9.50 1.72 10.03
CA VAL A 180 9.29 0.31 10.38
C VAL A 180 7.87 0.13 10.92
N SER A 181 7.20 -0.95 10.53
CA SER A 181 5.87 -1.30 11.02
C SER A 181 5.93 -2.15 12.29
N VAL A 182 4.85 -2.15 13.08
CA VAL A 182 4.69 -3.03 14.26
C VAL A 182 4.49 -4.49 13.83
N GLN A 183 3.65 -4.73 12.82
CA GLN A 183 3.20 -6.07 12.42
C GLN A 183 2.53 -6.00 11.03
N ASN A 184 2.86 -6.96 10.16
CA ASN A 184 2.07 -7.23 8.96
C ASN A 184 0.72 -7.85 9.34
N GLU A 185 -0.38 -7.29 8.85
CA GLU A 185 -1.72 -7.91 8.90
C GLU A 185 -2.04 -8.58 10.24
N PRO A 186 -2.06 -7.79 11.33
CA PRO A 186 -2.29 -8.32 12.67
C PRO A 186 -3.66 -8.98 12.82
N ASP A 187 -4.61 -8.72 11.91
CA ASP A 187 -5.96 -9.29 11.86
C ASP A 187 -6.19 -10.36 10.78
N TYR A 188 -5.16 -10.78 10.06
CA TYR A 188 -5.23 -11.87 9.08
C TYR A 188 -4.01 -12.79 9.19
N SER A 189 -3.76 -13.27 10.40
CA SER A 189 -2.46 -13.80 10.82
C SER A 189 -2.35 -15.32 10.91
N GLN A 190 -3.15 -16.07 10.15
CA GLN A 190 -3.18 -17.55 10.16
C GLN A 190 -1.79 -18.19 10.02
N GLU A 191 -0.86 -17.51 9.35
CA GLU A 191 0.48 -17.98 9.02
C GLU A 191 1.61 -17.17 9.71
N TRP A 192 1.26 -16.17 10.53
CA TRP A 192 2.22 -15.34 11.26
C TRP A 192 1.68 -14.89 12.61
N THR A 193 2.19 -13.79 13.16
CA THR A 193 1.90 -13.39 14.54
C THR A 193 0.66 -12.51 14.63
N TYR A 194 -0.29 -12.94 15.47
CA TYR A 194 -1.50 -12.17 15.76
C TYR A 194 -1.25 -11.04 16.76
N TRP A 195 -1.90 -9.89 16.54
CA TRP A 195 -1.98 -8.81 17.53
C TRP A 195 -3.41 -8.28 17.60
N SER A 196 -3.99 -8.20 18.80
CA SER A 196 -5.29 -7.52 18.96
C SER A 196 -5.15 -6.00 18.82
N PRO A 197 -6.25 -5.27 18.54
CA PRO A 197 -6.24 -3.81 18.56
C PRO A 197 -5.73 -3.21 19.87
N ASP A 198 -6.07 -3.81 21.02
CA ASP A 198 -5.61 -3.37 22.32
C ASP A 198 -4.12 -3.63 22.53
N ARG A 199 -3.63 -4.83 22.18
CA ARG A 199 -2.20 -5.14 22.31
C ARG A 199 -1.34 -4.24 21.41
N THR A 200 -1.79 -4.02 20.18
CA THR A 200 -1.15 -3.10 19.22
C THR A 200 -1.08 -1.68 19.79
N THR A 201 -2.21 -1.16 20.30
CA THR A 201 -2.27 0.19 20.87
C THR A 201 -1.39 0.33 22.11
N ASN A 202 -1.42 -0.65 23.00
CA ASN A 202 -0.60 -0.67 24.22
C ASN A 202 0.90 -0.78 23.90
N PHE A 203 1.27 -1.57 22.90
CA PHE A 203 2.66 -1.66 22.43
C PHE A 203 3.15 -0.30 21.93
N ILE A 204 2.38 0.37 21.08
CA ILE A 204 2.76 1.68 20.55
C ILE A 204 2.85 2.71 21.67
N ALA A 205 1.88 2.75 22.59
CA ALA A 205 1.88 3.68 23.71
C ALA A 205 3.13 3.51 24.61
N ASN A 206 3.48 2.27 24.95
CA ASN A 206 4.53 1.99 25.93
C ASN A 206 5.94 1.84 25.32
N TYR A 207 6.04 1.36 24.08
CA TYR A 207 7.30 0.96 23.46
C TYR A 207 7.60 1.64 22.12
N GLY A 208 6.66 2.40 21.55
CA GLY A 208 6.86 3.03 20.24
C GLY A 208 8.06 3.98 20.17
N GLN A 209 8.41 4.67 21.26
CA GLN A 209 9.65 5.46 21.34
C GLN A 209 10.91 4.56 21.36
N ALA A 210 10.86 3.41 22.02
CA ALA A 210 11.99 2.47 22.06
C ALA A 210 12.31 1.91 20.67
N VAL A 211 11.28 1.64 19.85
CA VAL A 211 11.45 1.19 18.45
C VAL A 211 12.28 2.21 17.63
N LYS A 212 12.08 3.50 17.86
CA LYS A 212 12.72 4.59 17.10
C LYS A 212 13.98 5.15 17.75
N GLN A 213 14.32 4.71 18.97
CA GLN A 213 15.34 5.35 19.79
C GLN A 213 16.71 5.39 19.09
N GLY A 214 17.25 6.61 18.95
CA GLY A 214 18.55 6.86 18.34
C GLY A 214 18.58 6.73 16.81
N THR A 215 17.42 6.75 16.16
CA THR A 215 17.26 6.64 14.70
C THR A 215 16.39 7.77 14.18
N LYS A 216 16.33 7.98 12.86
CA LYS A 216 15.37 8.90 12.23
C LYS A 216 14.13 8.19 11.68
N THR A 217 14.04 6.88 11.86
CA THR A 217 12.93 6.08 11.38
C THR A 217 11.61 6.52 12.01
N ARG A 218 10.53 6.28 11.29
CA ARG A 218 9.16 6.49 11.74
C ARG A 218 8.52 5.14 12.11
N LEU A 219 7.53 5.17 13.00
CA LEU A 219 6.76 3.99 13.39
C LEU A 219 5.44 3.97 12.63
N MET A 220 5.25 2.94 11.81
CA MET A 220 4.02 2.65 11.08
C MET A 220 3.18 1.61 11.84
N SER A 221 1.87 1.75 11.78
CA SER A 221 0.89 0.78 12.29
C SER A 221 -0.48 1.08 11.67
N PRO A 222 -1.46 0.16 11.66
CA PRO A 222 -1.41 -1.26 12.03
C PRO A 222 -1.24 -2.22 10.84
N GLU A 223 -1.28 -1.74 9.60
CA GLU A 223 -1.25 -2.60 8.39
C GLU A 223 -2.35 -3.67 8.41
N SER A 224 -3.58 -3.29 8.77
CA SER A 224 -4.73 -4.19 8.69
C SER A 224 -4.94 -4.71 7.26
N PHE A 225 -5.24 -6.00 7.13
CA PHE A 225 -5.39 -6.72 5.84
C PHE A 225 -6.42 -6.08 4.88
N GLN A 226 -7.54 -5.58 5.41
CA GLN A 226 -8.69 -5.18 4.59
C GLN A 226 -9.18 -3.75 4.87
N TYR A 227 -8.62 -3.05 5.85
CA TYR A 227 -9.17 -1.76 6.29
C TYR A 227 -10.67 -1.84 6.68
N GLY A 228 -11.07 -2.99 7.25
CA GLY A 228 -12.47 -3.36 7.51
C GLY A 228 -13.22 -2.39 8.43
N TYR A 229 -14.55 -2.45 8.46
CA TYR A 229 -15.39 -1.54 9.27
C TYR A 229 -15.15 -1.67 10.78
N GLU A 230 -15.35 -0.59 11.55
CA GLU A 230 -15.07 -0.56 13.01
C GLU A 230 -15.82 -1.64 13.81
N GLY A 231 -17.01 -2.06 13.36
CA GLY A 231 -17.84 -3.05 14.03
C GLY A 231 -17.34 -4.49 13.95
N SER A 232 -16.26 -4.77 13.20
CA SER A 232 -15.73 -6.14 13.02
C SER A 232 -14.82 -6.61 14.17
N GLY A 233 -14.51 -5.74 15.13
CA GLY A 233 -13.50 -6.01 16.17
C GLY A 233 -12.05 -5.89 15.68
N HIS A 234 -11.84 -5.63 14.39
CA HIS A 234 -10.54 -5.46 13.72
C HIS A 234 -10.61 -4.30 12.71
N GLY A 235 -9.73 -4.23 11.69
CA GLY A 235 -9.81 -3.19 10.66
C GLY A 235 -9.66 -1.76 11.22
N LYS A 236 -10.65 -0.91 10.94
CA LYS A 236 -10.73 0.48 11.41
C LYS A 236 -10.66 0.59 12.94
N MET A 237 -10.99 -0.47 13.70
CA MET A 237 -10.87 -0.47 15.16
C MET A 237 -9.43 -0.25 15.64
N TYR A 238 -8.40 -0.75 14.94
CA TYR A 238 -7.00 -0.50 15.30
C TYR A 238 -6.69 1.00 15.29
N TYR A 239 -7.01 1.67 14.18
CA TYR A 239 -6.75 3.09 13.98
C TYR A 239 -7.50 3.94 15.00
N LYS A 240 -8.78 3.63 15.26
CA LYS A 240 -9.58 4.31 16.27
C LYS A 240 -8.94 4.24 17.65
N LYS A 241 -8.53 3.05 18.09
CA LYS A 241 -7.89 2.86 19.40
C LYS A 241 -6.54 3.57 19.50
N ILE A 242 -5.72 3.53 18.44
CA ILE A 242 -4.45 4.26 18.39
C ILE A 242 -4.69 5.77 18.49
N ILE A 243 -5.63 6.32 17.72
CA ILE A 243 -5.95 7.76 17.72
C ILE A 243 -6.53 8.21 19.08
N GLN A 244 -7.34 7.37 19.73
CA GLN A 244 -7.95 7.67 21.03
C GLN A 244 -6.97 7.54 22.21
N ASN A 245 -5.84 6.87 22.04
CA ASN A 245 -4.78 6.79 23.04
C ASN A 245 -3.71 7.84 22.73
N SER A 246 -3.61 8.88 23.56
CA SER A 246 -2.71 10.02 23.31
C SER A 246 -1.24 9.64 23.20
N GLN A 247 -0.76 8.69 24.00
CA GLN A 247 0.61 8.18 23.91
C GLN A 247 0.84 7.36 22.65
N ALA A 248 -0.13 6.51 22.28
CA ALA A 248 -0.04 5.74 21.05
C ALA A 248 -0.05 6.65 19.82
N MET A 249 -0.93 7.65 19.78
CA MET A 249 -1.00 8.63 18.69
C MET A 249 0.24 9.51 18.59
N ALA A 250 0.88 9.85 19.71
CA ALA A 250 2.15 10.55 19.74
C ALA A 250 3.30 9.69 19.17
N ASN A 251 3.28 8.39 19.44
CA ASN A 251 4.34 7.47 19.04
C ASN A 251 4.16 6.90 17.62
N CYS A 252 2.92 6.81 17.11
CA CYS A 252 2.59 6.42 15.74
C CYS A 252 2.78 7.60 14.79
N ASP A 253 3.70 7.48 13.83
CA ASP A 253 4.07 8.60 12.95
C ASP A 253 3.31 8.61 11.61
N LEU A 254 2.78 7.46 11.21
CA LEU A 254 1.99 7.25 10.00
C LEU A 254 1.14 5.99 10.10
N PHE A 255 0.01 6.00 9.40
CA PHE A 255 -0.89 4.86 9.32
C PHE A 255 -0.66 4.06 8.04
N GLY A 256 -0.55 2.75 8.16
CA GLY A 256 -0.49 1.81 7.03
C GLY A 256 -1.71 0.90 6.99
N THR A 257 -2.21 0.57 5.81
CA THR A 257 -3.29 -0.41 5.59
C THR A 257 -3.05 -1.22 4.32
N HIS A 258 -3.62 -2.41 4.25
CA HIS A 258 -3.75 -3.18 3.01
C HIS A 258 -5.20 -3.10 2.50
N PHE A 259 -5.41 -3.47 1.24
CA PHE A 259 -6.70 -3.35 0.54
C PHE A 259 -7.28 -4.67 0.00
N TYR A 260 -6.99 -5.78 0.65
CA TYR A 260 -7.51 -7.08 0.21
C TYR A 260 -9.03 -7.19 0.40
N GLY A 261 -9.76 -7.18 -0.71
CA GLY A 261 -11.23 -7.22 -0.73
C GLY A 261 -11.91 -5.92 -0.27
N THR A 262 -11.16 -4.84 -0.06
CA THR A 262 -11.71 -3.55 0.37
C THR A 262 -12.58 -2.95 -0.72
N GLN A 263 -13.88 -2.82 -0.44
CA GLN A 263 -14.82 -2.17 -1.35
C GLN A 263 -14.58 -0.66 -1.37
N ARG A 264 -14.91 0.00 -2.50
CA ARG A 264 -14.70 1.46 -2.63
C ARG A 264 -15.33 2.25 -1.49
N ASN A 265 -16.55 1.90 -1.06
CA ASN A 265 -17.24 2.55 0.06
C ASN A 265 -16.59 2.30 1.44
N GLY A 266 -15.63 1.37 1.51
CA GLY A 266 -14.82 1.08 2.69
C GLY A 266 -13.45 1.76 2.69
N MET A 267 -13.04 2.42 1.59
CA MET A 267 -11.73 3.07 1.50
C MET A 267 -11.67 4.39 2.27
N ASP A 268 -12.78 5.13 2.34
CA ASP A 268 -12.81 6.42 3.02
C ASP A 268 -12.89 6.20 4.54
N TYR A 269 -12.08 6.95 5.29
CA TYR A 269 -12.17 6.97 6.75
C TYR A 269 -11.70 8.31 7.32
N PRO A 270 -12.63 9.27 7.50
CA PRO A 270 -12.33 10.62 7.94
C PRO A 270 -11.54 10.71 9.25
N THR A 271 -11.69 9.74 10.15
CA THR A 271 -10.94 9.70 11.42
C THR A 271 -9.43 9.63 11.20
N VAL A 272 -8.98 8.85 10.22
CA VAL A 272 -7.55 8.73 9.88
C VAL A 272 -7.13 9.88 8.95
N GLU A 273 -7.96 10.22 7.96
CA GLU A 273 -7.71 11.32 7.00
C GLU A 273 -7.52 12.68 7.69
N ASN A 274 -8.24 12.94 8.77
CA ASN A 274 -8.14 14.18 9.54
C ASN A 274 -7.16 14.09 10.73
N SER A 275 -6.42 13.00 10.87
CA SER A 275 -5.51 12.78 12.01
C SER A 275 -4.22 13.61 11.95
N GLY A 276 -3.92 14.21 10.79
CA GLY A 276 -2.66 14.93 10.53
C GLY A 276 -1.44 14.02 10.30
N LYS A 277 -1.64 12.70 10.22
CA LYS A 277 -0.61 11.72 9.92
C LYS A 277 -0.67 11.30 8.45
N GLU A 278 0.45 10.81 7.92
CA GLU A 278 0.45 10.17 6.60
C GLU A 278 -0.36 8.87 6.62
N ILE A 279 -0.98 8.53 5.48
CA ILE A 279 -1.78 7.31 5.31
C ILE A 279 -1.29 6.60 4.06
N TRP A 280 -0.84 5.36 4.23
CA TRP A 280 -0.24 4.57 3.16
C TRP A 280 -1.07 3.30 2.94
N MET A 281 -1.38 3.01 1.67
CA MET A 281 -1.81 1.67 1.25
C MET A 281 -0.53 0.87 0.93
N THR A 282 -0.17 -0.06 1.81
CA THR A 282 1.17 -0.67 1.84
C THR A 282 1.26 -2.03 1.17
N GLU A 283 0.13 -2.67 0.89
CA GLU A 283 0.08 -3.93 0.16
C GLU A 283 -1.29 -4.17 -0.47
N VAL A 284 -1.29 -4.60 -1.73
CA VAL A 284 -2.42 -5.22 -2.41
C VAL A 284 -1.92 -5.87 -3.70
N TYR A 285 -2.59 -6.93 -4.15
CA TYR A 285 -2.61 -7.31 -5.56
C TYR A 285 -4.07 -7.42 -6.02
N VAL A 286 -4.35 -6.99 -7.25
CA VAL A 286 -5.69 -7.02 -7.85
C VAL A 286 -5.59 -7.37 -9.34
N PRO A 287 -6.64 -7.97 -9.92
CA PRO A 287 -7.84 -8.48 -9.24
C PRO A 287 -7.63 -9.88 -8.63
N ASN A 288 -6.56 -10.58 -9.00
CA ASN A 288 -6.27 -11.95 -8.57
C ASN A 288 -4.77 -12.28 -8.70
N SER A 289 -4.38 -13.49 -8.30
CA SER A 289 -3.00 -14.02 -8.38
C SER A 289 -2.83 -15.11 -9.45
N ASN A 290 -3.72 -15.17 -10.44
CA ASN A 290 -3.58 -16.11 -11.56
C ASN A 290 -2.36 -15.74 -12.41
N ALA A 291 -1.73 -16.75 -13.01
CA ALA A 291 -0.63 -16.52 -13.94
C ALA A 291 -1.10 -15.62 -15.10
N ASN A 292 -0.31 -14.59 -15.41
CA ASN A 292 -0.57 -13.62 -16.49
C ASN A 292 -1.88 -12.82 -16.35
N SER A 293 -2.43 -12.65 -15.15
CA SER A 293 -3.65 -11.86 -14.93
C SER A 293 -3.56 -10.44 -15.50
N ALA A 294 -2.39 -9.79 -15.40
CA ALA A 294 -2.11 -8.49 -15.99
C ALA A 294 -2.18 -8.43 -17.54
N ASN A 295 -2.21 -9.59 -18.22
CA ASN A 295 -2.33 -9.70 -19.68
C ASN A 295 -3.71 -10.21 -20.12
N ASN A 296 -4.62 -10.51 -19.19
CA ASN A 296 -5.90 -11.13 -19.48
C ASN A 296 -7.02 -10.09 -19.34
N TRP A 297 -7.78 -9.82 -20.41
CA TRP A 297 -9.00 -9.02 -20.31
C TRP A 297 -10.17 -9.86 -19.77
N PRO A 298 -11.04 -9.34 -18.88
CA PRO A 298 -11.11 -7.97 -18.34
C PRO A 298 -10.36 -7.79 -17.00
N GLU A 299 -9.38 -8.63 -16.70
CA GLU A 299 -8.62 -8.62 -15.43
C GLU A 299 -7.46 -7.60 -15.42
N ALA A 300 -6.93 -7.26 -16.60
CA ALA A 300 -5.85 -6.30 -16.82
C ALA A 300 -6.26 -4.83 -16.64
#